data_AF-A0A7C9F080-F1
#
_entry.id   AF-A0A7C9F080-F1
#
_cell.length_a   1.000
_cell.length_b   1.000
_cell.length_c   1.000
_cell.angle_alpha   90.00
_cell.angle_beta   90.00
_cell.angle_gamma   90.00
#
_symmetry.space_group_name_H-M   'P 1'
#
loop_
_entity.id
_entity.type
_entity.pdbx_description
1 polymer ?
#
loop_
_entity_poly.entity_id
_entity_poly.type
_entity_poly.pdbx_seq_one_letter_code
_entity_poly.pdbx_strand_id
1 'polypeptide(L)'
;LMNESKGLVPGYPQSMLDILGKCNIAAVHGSTHKYMRGALLSLISPTMIKAHILPKIDHFMRSHLTNWHHHVIDIQEKTKEMAFMSSLKQIAGIESSSIAQEFMHDFFKLVLGTLSLPIDLPGTNYRRGFQARKNIVNILRKLVEERKASKETEVDMLSCLLKEEENKYKLSDEEIIDLIITLLYSGYETVSTTSMMAVKYLHDHPHVLQELRKEHLAIRAKKKP
;
A
#
# COMPACT_ATOMS: atom_id res chain seq x y z
N LEU A 1 16.09 -9.89 -9.70
CA LEU A 1 15.64 -10.34 -11.04
C LEU A 1 16.80 -11.03 -11.76
N MET A 2 16.58 -12.09 -12.55
CA MET A 2 17.68 -12.86 -13.19
C MET A 2 18.60 -12.02 -14.13
N ASN A 3 18.11 -10.86 -14.58
CA ASN A 3 18.80 -9.89 -15.43
C ASN A 3 18.89 -8.47 -14.86
N GLU A 4 18.79 -8.31 -13.53
CA GLU A 4 18.94 -6.99 -12.90
C GLU A 4 20.32 -6.40 -13.26
N SER A 5 20.33 -5.26 -13.96
CA SER A 5 21.54 -4.60 -14.47
C SER A 5 22.23 -5.28 -15.68
N LYS A 6 21.58 -6.23 -16.37
CA LYS A 6 22.13 -6.89 -17.57
C LYS A 6 21.57 -6.30 -18.88
N GLY A 7 21.87 -5.03 -19.13
CA GLY A 7 21.66 -4.37 -20.43
C GLY A 7 20.27 -3.80 -20.72
N LEU A 8 19.23 -4.17 -19.95
CA LEU A 8 17.89 -3.57 -20.04
C LEU A 8 17.50 -2.91 -18.71
N VAL A 9 16.87 -1.75 -18.80
CA VAL A 9 16.32 -1.01 -17.66
C VAL A 9 14.80 -0.87 -17.81
N PRO A 10 14.02 -0.91 -16.72
CA PRO A 10 12.59 -0.65 -16.76
C PRO A 10 12.29 0.72 -17.38
N GLY A 11 11.36 0.78 -18.34
CA GLY A 11 10.91 2.02 -18.98
C GLY A 11 9.48 2.37 -18.57
N TYR A 12 9.35 3.17 -17.51
CA TYR A 12 8.04 3.66 -17.04
C TYR A 12 7.63 4.97 -17.73
N PRO A 13 6.32 5.26 -17.84
CA PRO A 13 5.86 6.55 -18.36
C PRO A 13 6.43 7.73 -17.56
N GLN A 14 6.75 8.82 -18.26
CA GLN A 14 7.33 10.02 -17.63
C GLN A 14 6.46 10.56 -16.49
N SER A 15 5.14 10.53 -16.67
CA SER A 15 4.17 10.95 -15.65
C SER A 15 4.30 10.17 -14.34
N MET A 16 4.56 8.87 -14.43
CA MET A 16 4.76 8.01 -13.27
C MET A 16 6.08 8.34 -12.58
N LEU A 17 7.17 8.48 -13.33
CA LEU A 17 8.50 8.80 -12.80
C LEU A 17 8.49 10.16 -12.07
N ASP A 18 7.86 11.16 -12.67
CA ASP A 18 7.81 12.51 -12.12
C ASP A 18 6.97 12.60 -10.83
N ILE A 19 5.86 11.87 -10.78
CA ILE A 19 4.91 11.94 -9.66
C ILE A 19 5.28 10.98 -8.53
N LEU A 20 5.81 9.79 -8.82
CA LEU A 20 6.14 8.81 -7.77
C LEU A 20 7.40 9.18 -6.98
N GLY A 21 8.28 10.01 -7.54
CA GLY A 21 9.49 10.48 -6.87
C GLY A 21 10.75 9.80 -7.36
N LYS A 22 11.89 10.47 -7.13
CA LYS A 22 13.20 10.08 -7.66
C LYS A 22 13.79 8.88 -6.95
N CYS A 23 13.39 8.63 -5.71
CA CYS A 23 13.84 7.48 -4.93
C CYS A 23 12.91 6.26 -5.08
N ASN A 24 11.85 6.38 -5.88
CA ASN A 24 10.92 5.28 -6.13
C ASN A 24 11.64 4.11 -6.83
N ILE A 25 11.28 2.87 -6.45
CA ILE A 25 11.86 1.66 -7.05
C ILE A 25 11.64 1.56 -8.58
N ALA A 26 10.58 2.20 -9.10
CA ALA A 26 10.33 2.32 -10.54
C ALA A 26 11.32 3.27 -11.24
N ALA A 27 11.86 4.25 -10.52
CA ALA A 27 12.75 5.29 -11.05
C ALA A 27 14.24 4.97 -10.88
N VAL A 28 14.61 4.12 -9.91
CA VAL A 28 16.01 3.77 -9.63
C VAL A 28 16.44 2.47 -10.31
N HIS A 29 17.74 2.34 -10.57
CA HIS A 29 18.34 1.17 -11.23
C HIS A 29 19.60 0.70 -10.49
N GLY A 30 20.17 -0.43 -10.89
CA GLY A 30 21.48 -0.86 -10.42
C GLY A 30 21.55 -1.17 -8.91
N SER A 31 22.62 -0.70 -8.27
CA SER A 31 22.83 -0.85 -6.83
C SER A 31 21.75 -0.15 -6.00
N THR A 32 21.30 1.03 -6.42
CA THR A 32 20.23 1.77 -5.73
C THR A 32 18.92 0.98 -5.74
N HIS A 33 18.54 0.41 -6.89
CA HIS A 33 17.37 -0.47 -6.96
C HIS A 33 17.51 -1.69 -6.04
N LYS A 34 18.67 -2.36 -6.05
CA LYS A 34 18.93 -3.51 -5.16
C LYS A 34 18.80 -3.13 -3.68
N TYR A 35 19.28 -1.95 -3.32
CA TYR A 35 19.22 -1.42 -1.96
C TYR A 35 17.78 -1.13 -1.52
N MET A 36 17.03 -0.35 -2.30
CA MET A 36 15.62 -0.05 -2.04
C MET A 36 14.75 -1.31 -2.02
N ARG A 37 15.03 -2.23 -2.94
CA ARG A 37 14.37 -3.54 -2.98
C ARG A 37 14.63 -4.35 -1.71
N GLY A 38 15.87 -4.34 -1.22
CA GLY A 38 16.26 -4.99 0.01
C GLY A 38 15.47 -4.46 1.22
N ALA A 39 15.36 -3.13 1.33
CA ALA A 39 14.57 -2.47 2.36
C ALA A 39 13.08 -2.84 2.33
N LEU A 40 12.49 -2.92 1.13
CA LEU A 40 11.10 -3.40 0.98
C LEU A 40 10.93 -4.84 1.47
N LEU A 41 11.84 -5.73 1.07
CA LEU A 41 11.75 -7.14 1.42
C LEU A 41 11.91 -7.38 2.92
N SER A 42 12.68 -6.56 3.64
CA SER A 42 12.78 -6.68 5.11
C SER A 42 11.45 -6.42 5.82
N LEU A 43 10.56 -5.61 5.23
CA LEU A 43 9.24 -5.32 5.82
C LEU A 43 8.25 -6.48 5.71
N ILE A 44 8.48 -7.42 4.78
CA ILE A 44 7.56 -8.52 4.46
C ILE A 44 8.21 -9.90 4.64
N SER A 45 9.13 -10.03 5.59
CA SER A 45 9.68 -11.34 5.93
C SER A 45 8.59 -12.29 6.45
N PRO A 46 8.75 -13.63 6.32
CA PRO A 46 7.76 -14.58 6.85
C PRO A 46 7.43 -14.36 8.32
N THR A 47 8.42 -13.97 9.13
CA THR A 47 8.24 -13.63 10.55
C THR A 47 7.38 -12.39 10.71
N MET A 48 7.66 -11.31 9.97
CA MET A 48 6.85 -10.08 9.99
C MET A 48 5.41 -10.34 9.54
N ILE A 49 5.24 -11.16 8.49
CA ILE A 49 3.93 -11.53 7.97
C ILE A 49 3.11 -12.22 9.05
N LYS A 50 3.68 -13.25 9.70
CA LYS A 50 2.97 -14.05 10.69
C LYS A 50 2.70 -13.29 11.99
N ALA A 51 3.67 -12.55 12.49
CA ALA A 51 3.60 -11.92 13.80
C ALA A 51 2.86 -10.58 13.81
N HIS A 52 2.94 -9.79 12.73
CA HIS A 52 2.45 -8.40 12.74
C HIS A 52 1.46 -8.09 11.62
N ILE A 53 1.73 -8.52 10.38
CA ILE A 53 0.88 -8.14 9.24
C ILE A 53 -0.45 -8.90 9.26
N LEU A 54 -0.42 -10.23 9.36
CA LEU A 54 -1.62 -11.07 9.29
C LEU A 54 -2.65 -10.73 10.40
N PRO A 55 -2.26 -10.56 11.69
CA PRO A 55 -3.22 -10.17 12.73
C PRO A 55 -3.85 -8.79 12.47
N LYS A 56 -3.07 -7.81 11.99
CA LYS A 56 -3.59 -6.47 11.65
C LYS A 56 -4.57 -6.53 10.48
N ILE A 57 -4.27 -7.32 9.45
CA ILE A 57 -5.18 -7.54 8.31
C ILE A 57 -6.47 -8.22 8.79
N ASP A 58 -6.40 -9.31 9.57
CA ASP A 58 -7.59 -10.01 10.07
C ASP A 58 -8.48 -9.09 10.91
N HIS A 59 -7.88 -8.32 11.82
CA HIS A 59 -8.61 -7.34 12.63
C HIS A 59 -9.27 -6.26 11.77
N PHE A 60 -8.53 -5.66 10.83
CA PHE A 60 -9.06 -4.66 9.91
C PHE A 60 -10.21 -5.22 9.07
N MET A 61 -10.04 -6.41 8.47
CA MET A 61 -11.04 -7.02 7.60
C MET A 61 -12.36 -7.32 8.32
N ARG A 62 -12.31 -7.75 9.58
CA ARG A 62 -13.53 -7.96 10.40
C ARG A 62 -14.32 -6.67 10.57
N SER A 63 -13.63 -5.56 10.86
CA SER A 63 -14.26 -4.24 10.97
C SER A 63 -14.79 -3.76 9.62
N HIS A 64 -13.96 -3.82 8.57
CA HIS A 64 -14.30 -3.31 7.24
C HIS A 64 -15.51 -4.00 6.61
N LEU A 65 -15.66 -5.32 6.83
CA LEU A 65 -16.79 -6.11 6.33
C LEU A 65 -18.08 -5.95 7.17
N THR A 66 -18.01 -5.23 8.30
CA THR A 66 -19.19 -4.96 9.12
C THR A 66 -20.13 -4.02 8.36
N ASN A 67 -21.45 -4.22 8.50
CA ASN A 67 -22.50 -3.40 7.88
C ASN A 67 -22.63 -3.46 6.35
N TRP A 68 -22.04 -4.46 5.67
CA TRP A 68 -22.29 -4.67 4.24
C TRP A 68 -23.66 -5.33 3.94
N HIS A 69 -24.29 -5.92 4.96
CA HIS A 69 -25.55 -6.63 4.82
C HIS A 69 -26.70 -5.68 4.48
N HIS A 70 -27.64 -6.15 3.67
CA HIS A 70 -28.89 -5.44 3.30
C HIS A 70 -28.71 -4.09 2.58
N HIS A 71 -27.52 -3.80 2.08
CA HIS A 71 -27.24 -2.62 1.26
C HIS A 71 -26.76 -3.05 -0.12
N VAL A 72 -27.12 -2.28 -1.14
CA VAL A 72 -26.47 -2.35 -2.45
C VAL A 72 -25.14 -1.61 -2.32
N ILE A 73 -24.04 -2.29 -2.64
CA ILE A 73 -22.69 -1.74 -2.50
C ILE A 73 -21.96 -1.78 -3.85
N ASP A 74 -21.14 -0.77 -4.10
CA ASP A 74 -20.13 -0.83 -5.15
C ASP A 74 -18.93 -1.63 -4.61
N ILE A 75 -18.74 -2.84 -5.13
CA ILE A 75 -17.67 -3.72 -4.67
C ILE A 75 -16.28 -3.18 -5.02
N GLN A 76 -16.14 -2.46 -6.13
CA GLN A 76 -14.86 -1.88 -6.55
C GLN A 76 -14.48 -0.70 -5.65
N GLU A 77 -15.45 0.12 -5.27
CA GLU A 77 -15.26 1.17 -4.26
C GLU A 77 -14.85 0.56 -2.92
N LYS A 78 -15.58 -0.48 -2.47
CA LYS A 78 -15.32 -1.13 -1.18
C LYS A 78 -13.95 -1.82 -1.13
N THR A 79 -13.48 -2.42 -2.21
CA THR A 79 -12.15 -3.05 -2.24
C THR A 79 -11.03 -2.03 -2.41
N LYS A 80 -11.27 -0.87 -3.04
CA LYS A 80 -10.34 0.26 -3.09
C LYS A 80 -10.11 0.85 -1.70
N GLU A 81 -11.21 1.13 -1.00
CA GLU A 81 -11.19 1.59 0.40
C GLU A 81 -10.47 0.58 1.29
N MET A 82 -10.82 -0.71 1.16
CA MET A 82 -10.18 -1.82 1.90
C MET A 82 -8.66 -1.85 1.69
N ALA A 83 -8.20 -1.87 0.44
CA ALA A 83 -6.78 -2.00 0.12
C ALA A 83 -5.99 -0.78 0.63
N PHE A 84 -6.51 0.43 0.40
CA PHE A 84 -5.88 1.66 0.86
C PHE A 84 -5.79 1.72 2.38
N MET A 85 -6.92 1.58 3.09
CA MET A 85 -6.98 1.72 4.54
C MET A 85 -6.21 0.62 5.26
N SER A 86 -6.26 -0.62 4.76
CA SER A 86 -5.47 -1.72 5.31
C SER A 86 -3.97 -1.47 5.15
N SER A 87 -3.52 -1.02 3.97
CA SER A 87 -2.11 -0.70 3.74
C SER A 87 -1.66 0.49 4.58
N LEU A 88 -2.47 1.54 4.70
CA LEU A 88 -2.16 2.72 5.49
C LEU A 88 -1.99 2.36 6.98
N LYS A 89 -2.89 1.54 7.54
CA LYS A 89 -2.76 1.04 8.92
C LYS A 89 -1.52 0.16 9.12
N GLN A 90 -1.17 -0.67 8.14
CA GLN A 90 0.04 -1.51 8.22
C GLN A 90 1.34 -0.70 8.14
N ILE A 91 1.35 0.35 7.32
CA ILE A 91 2.56 1.12 7.03
C ILE A 91 2.80 2.19 8.09
N ALA A 92 1.76 2.94 8.43
CA ALA A 92 1.87 4.19 9.19
C ALA A 92 1.14 4.15 10.54
N GLY A 93 0.45 3.05 10.88
CA GLY A 93 -0.38 2.96 12.09
C GLY A 93 -1.63 3.86 12.05
N ILE A 94 -1.85 4.60 10.96
CA ILE A 94 -2.96 5.55 10.85
C ILE A 94 -4.29 4.78 10.75
N GLU A 95 -5.18 5.05 11.71
CA GLU A 95 -6.55 4.55 11.71
C GLU A 95 -7.51 5.47 10.94
N SER A 96 -8.74 4.99 10.71
CA SER A 96 -9.78 5.77 10.05
C SER A 96 -10.03 7.08 10.80
N SER A 97 -9.61 8.17 10.19
CA SER A 97 -9.64 9.54 10.72
C SER A 97 -9.87 10.51 9.57
N SER A 98 -10.17 11.78 9.87
CA SER A 98 -10.26 12.83 8.84
C SER A 98 -8.97 12.94 8.01
N ILE A 99 -7.81 12.75 8.64
CA ILE A 99 -6.49 12.75 7.98
C ILE A 99 -6.37 11.59 6.99
N ALA A 100 -6.81 10.39 7.38
CA ALA A 100 -6.77 9.21 6.50
C ALA A 100 -7.64 9.41 5.25
N GLN A 101 -8.80 10.05 5.39
CA GLN A 101 -9.70 10.35 4.28
C GLN A 101 -9.13 11.42 3.34
N GLU A 102 -8.54 12.49 3.89
CA GLU A 102 -7.86 13.50 3.09
C GLU A 102 -6.67 12.90 2.33
N PHE A 103 -5.87 12.07 3.00
CA PHE A 103 -4.78 11.34 2.38
C PHE A 103 -5.29 10.45 1.24
N MET A 104 -6.34 9.66 1.47
CA MET A 104 -6.91 8.77 0.45
C MET A 104 -7.34 9.54 -0.81
N HIS A 105 -8.02 10.66 -0.62
CA HIS A 105 -8.49 11.49 -1.72
C HIS A 105 -7.34 12.07 -2.55
N ASP A 106 -6.30 12.61 -1.90
CA ASP A 106 -5.11 13.05 -2.61
C ASP A 106 -4.36 11.88 -3.25
N PHE A 107 -4.31 10.74 -2.59
CA PHE A 107 -3.67 9.54 -3.13
C PHE A 107 -4.34 9.07 -4.42
N PHE A 108 -5.67 9.13 -4.54
CA PHE A 108 -6.35 8.81 -5.80
C PHE A 108 -6.03 9.82 -6.91
N LYS A 109 -5.90 11.11 -6.60
CA LYS A 109 -5.43 12.12 -7.58
C LYS A 109 -3.99 11.85 -8.01
N LEU A 110 -3.13 11.43 -7.08
CA LEU A 110 -1.75 11.01 -7.36
C LEU A 110 -1.76 9.84 -8.35
N VAL A 111 -2.54 8.78 -8.08
CA VAL A 111 -2.65 7.61 -8.97
C VAL A 111 -3.10 8.03 -10.37
N LEU A 112 -4.18 8.81 -10.48
CA LEU A 112 -4.65 9.31 -11.78
C LEU A 112 -3.60 10.16 -12.50
N GLY A 113 -2.81 10.95 -11.77
CA GLY A 113 -1.70 11.72 -12.32
C GLY A 113 -0.63 10.83 -12.94
N THR A 114 -0.25 9.73 -12.27
CA THR A 114 0.78 8.79 -12.78
C THR A 114 0.41 8.16 -14.12
N LEU A 115 -0.89 8.03 -14.41
CA LEU A 115 -1.43 7.41 -15.63
C LEU A 115 -1.82 8.43 -16.71
N SER A 116 -1.51 9.72 -16.50
CA SER A 116 -1.91 10.81 -17.39
C SER A 116 -0.82 11.23 -18.38
N LEU A 117 -1.19 11.97 -19.42
CA LEU A 117 -0.21 12.63 -20.29
C LEU A 117 0.59 13.66 -19.47
N PRO A 118 1.93 13.75 -19.64
CA PRO A 118 2.80 14.63 -18.86
C PRO A 118 2.69 16.09 -19.32
N ILE A 119 1.51 16.68 -19.18
CA ILE A 119 1.18 18.05 -19.60
C ILE A 119 0.79 18.85 -18.36
N ASP A 120 1.69 19.73 -17.89
CA ASP A 120 1.48 20.52 -16.67
C ASP A 120 0.67 21.79 -16.95
N LEU A 121 -0.64 21.62 -17.16
CA LEU A 121 -1.60 22.71 -17.31
C LEU A 121 -2.68 22.66 -16.21
N PRO A 122 -3.25 23.82 -15.80
CA PRO A 122 -4.38 23.86 -14.89
C PRO A 122 -5.52 22.95 -15.36
N GLY A 123 -6.10 22.18 -14.43
CA GLY A 123 -7.21 21.26 -14.72
C GLY A 123 -6.80 19.89 -15.28
N THR A 124 -5.53 19.65 -15.60
CA THR A 124 -5.05 18.32 -16.01
C THR A 124 -4.89 17.35 -14.83
N ASN A 125 -5.01 16.05 -15.09
CA ASN A 125 -4.70 15.02 -14.09
C ASN A 125 -3.23 15.07 -13.67
N TYR A 126 -2.33 15.42 -14.58
CA TYR A 126 -0.90 15.53 -14.31
C TYR A 126 -0.59 16.60 -13.26
N ARG A 127 -1.11 17.82 -13.45
CA ARG A 127 -0.99 18.92 -12.48
C ARG A 127 -1.64 18.58 -11.13
N ARG A 128 -2.83 17.95 -11.14
CA ARG A 128 -3.49 17.48 -9.91
C ARG A 128 -2.66 16.43 -9.17
N GLY A 129 -2.03 15.51 -9.90
CA GLY A 129 -1.16 14.47 -9.33
C GLY A 129 0.05 15.05 -8.60
N PHE A 130 0.70 16.07 -9.15
CA PHE A 130 1.78 16.77 -8.45
C PHE A 130 1.33 17.51 -7.18
N GLN A 131 0.18 18.18 -7.24
CA GLN A 131 -0.36 18.87 -6.06
C GLN A 131 -0.69 17.87 -4.96
N ALA A 132 -1.34 16.77 -5.31
CA ALA A 132 -1.61 15.67 -4.38
C ALA A 132 -0.33 15.06 -3.81
N ARG A 133 0.69 14.82 -4.64
CA ARG A 133 2.01 14.36 -4.18
C ARG A 133 2.61 15.30 -3.15
N LYS A 134 2.55 16.62 -3.38
CA LYS A 134 3.06 17.62 -2.44
C LYS A 134 2.36 17.51 -1.08
N ASN A 135 1.04 17.36 -1.07
CA ASN A 135 0.27 17.22 0.16
C ASN A 135 0.60 15.91 0.89
N ILE A 136 0.61 14.79 0.17
CA ILE A 136 0.97 13.47 0.72
C ILE A 136 2.36 13.49 1.35
N VAL A 137 3.35 14.06 0.66
CA VAL A 137 4.71 14.19 1.22
C VAL A 137 4.74 15.07 2.47
N ASN A 138 3.96 16.14 2.52
CA ASN A 138 3.89 16.97 3.73
C ASN A 138 3.28 16.20 4.92
N ILE A 139 2.23 15.40 4.68
CA ILE A 139 1.62 14.55 5.72
C ILE A 139 2.62 13.49 6.18
N LEU A 140 3.24 12.77 5.25
CA LEU A 140 4.21 11.71 5.58
C LEU A 140 5.46 12.26 6.27
N ARG A 141 5.93 13.46 5.90
CA ARG A 141 7.07 14.09 6.56
C ARG A 141 6.77 14.40 8.03
N LYS A 142 5.61 14.99 8.32
CA LYS A 142 5.16 15.22 9.70
C LYS A 142 5.07 13.92 10.49
N LEU A 143 4.49 12.88 9.89
CA LEU A 143 4.41 11.56 10.52
C LEU A 143 5.79 10.98 10.83
N VAL A 144 6.75 11.08 9.92
CA VAL A 144 8.13 10.63 10.12
C VAL A 144 8.79 11.41 11.26
N GLU A 145 8.65 12.73 11.29
CA GLU A 145 9.19 13.60 12.34
C GLU A 145 8.57 13.29 13.71
N GLU A 146 7.25 13.17 13.79
CA GLU A 146 6.52 12.78 15.00
C GLU A 146 6.96 11.41 15.50
N ARG A 147 7.12 10.43 14.61
CA ARG A 147 7.53 9.07 15.00
C ARG A 147 8.97 9.02 15.51
N LYS A 148 9.88 9.82 14.95
CA LYS A 148 11.26 9.96 15.45
C LYS A 148 11.31 10.65 16.81
N ALA A 149 10.41 11.59 17.08
CA ALA A 149 10.32 12.28 18.37
C ALA A 149 9.62 11.45 19.45
N SER A 150 8.75 10.52 19.06
CA SER A 150 8.01 9.65 19.98
C SER A 150 8.90 8.56 20.58
N LYS A 151 8.61 8.19 21.84
CA LYS A 151 9.17 7.00 22.51
C LYS A 151 8.30 5.76 22.30
N GLU A 152 7.20 5.88 21.56
CA GLU A 152 6.27 4.78 21.35
C GLU A 152 6.89 3.66 20.53
N THR A 153 6.62 2.44 20.98
CA THR A 153 7.11 1.19 20.39
C THR A 153 6.07 0.54 19.49
N GLU A 154 5.25 1.34 18.80
CA GLU A 154 4.29 0.77 17.86
C GLU A 154 5.04 0.07 16.72
N VAL A 155 4.77 -1.23 16.55
CA VAL A 155 5.42 -2.05 15.52
C VAL A 155 4.60 -1.98 14.24
N ASP A 156 4.93 -1.04 13.37
CA ASP A 156 4.45 -0.90 11.99
C ASP A 156 5.63 -0.82 11.00
N MET A 157 5.37 -0.81 9.69
CA MET A 157 6.45 -0.80 8.71
C MET A 157 7.31 0.48 8.80
N LEU A 158 6.71 1.63 9.10
CA LEU A 158 7.45 2.88 9.30
C LEU A 158 8.43 2.77 10.47
N SER A 159 8.01 2.20 11.61
CA SER A 159 8.89 1.96 12.76
C SER A 159 10.06 1.06 12.40
N CYS A 160 9.83 0.02 11.58
CA CYS A 160 10.89 -0.87 11.10
C CYS A 160 11.88 -0.13 10.18
N LEU A 161 11.40 0.81 9.36
CA LEU A 161 12.27 1.63 8.51
C LEU A 161 13.12 2.62 9.31
N LEU A 162 12.57 3.16 10.40
CA LEU A 162 13.23 4.18 11.24
C LEU A 162 14.23 3.60 12.25
N LYS A 163 14.10 2.33 12.63
CA LYS A 163 15.01 1.69 13.60
C LYS A 163 16.39 1.43 13.00
N GLU A 164 17.33 2.32 13.26
CA GLU A 164 18.70 2.24 12.73
C GLU A 164 19.51 1.01 13.20
N GLU A 165 19.26 0.50 14.41
CA GLU A 165 20.06 -0.59 14.99
C GLU A 165 19.66 -1.98 14.44
N GLU A 166 18.39 -2.14 14.04
CA GLU A 166 17.84 -3.41 13.53
C GLU A 166 17.76 -3.43 11.99
N ASN A 167 17.80 -2.26 11.34
CA ASN A 167 17.65 -2.15 9.90
C ASN A 167 19.01 -2.06 9.19
N LYS A 168 19.32 -3.07 8.39
CA LYS A 168 20.49 -3.11 7.51
C LYS A 168 20.49 -1.97 6.46
N TYR A 169 19.32 -1.41 6.17
CA TYR A 169 19.13 -0.37 5.17
C TYR A 169 18.87 0.97 5.88
N LYS A 170 19.89 1.83 5.92
CA LYS A 170 19.75 3.23 6.32
C LYS A 170 19.18 4.03 5.16
N LEU A 171 17.95 4.50 5.32
CA LEU A 171 17.24 5.31 4.34
C LEU A 171 17.15 6.75 4.85
N SER A 172 17.30 7.72 3.95
CA SER A 172 16.95 9.11 4.19
C SER A 172 15.43 9.28 4.31
N ASP A 173 14.99 10.41 4.88
CA ASP A 173 13.55 10.68 5.05
C ASP A 173 12.83 10.75 3.70
N GLU A 174 13.51 11.26 2.66
CA GLU A 174 12.97 11.28 1.29
C GLU A 174 12.80 9.86 0.74
N GLU A 175 13.78 8.98 0.95
CA GLU A 175 13.69 7.57 0.54
C GLU A 175 12.60 6.83 1.29
N ILE A 176 12.44 7.06 2.60
CA ILE A 176 11.36 6.46 3.41
C ILE A 176 9.99 6.91 2.90
N ILE A 177 9.81 8.20 2.66
CA ILE A 177 8.55 8.76 2.14
C ILE A 177 8.21 8.16 0.77
N ASP A 178 9.16 8.16 -0.17
CA ASP A 178 8.96 7.59 -1.50
C ASP A 178 8.70 6.06 -1.42
N LEU A 179 9.31 5.36 -0.45
CA LEU A 179 9.06 3.93 -0.20
C LEU A 179 7.63 3.67 0.29
N ILE A 180 7.12 4.50 1.21
CA ILE A 180 5.75 4.42 1.71
C ILE A 180 4.76 4.66 0.57
N ILE A 181 4.98 5.70 -0.24
CA ILE A 181 4.15 5.97 -1.43
C ILE A 181 4.18 4.78 -2.38
N THR A 182 5.35 4.17 -2.61
CA THR A 182 5.50 2.96 -3.44
C THR A 182 4.66 1.80 -2.93
N LEU A 183 4.73 1.51 -1.63
CA LEU A 183 4.01 0.42 -0.98
C LEU A 183 2.49 0.64 -1.06
N LEU A 184 2.03 1.86 -0.76
CA LEU A 184 0.62 2.23 -0.90
C LEU A 184 0.16 2.11 -2.36
N TYR A 185 0.89 2.68 -3.31
CA TYR A 185 0.56 2.64 -4.75
C TYR A 185 0.43 1.22 -5.26
N SER A 186 1.44 0.40 -5.00
CA SER A 186 1.50 -0.97 -5.49
C SER A 186 0.46 -1.88 -4.84
N GLY A 187 0.24 -1.71 -3.53
CA GLY A 187 -0.73 -2.50 -2.78
C GLY A 187 -2.18 -2.13 -3.10
N TYR A 188 -2.45 -0.83 -3.30
CA TYR A 188 -3.81 -0.34 -3.56
C TYR A 188 -4.40 -0.90 -4.86
N GLU A 189 -3.77 -0.67 -6.01
CA GLU A 189 -4.39 -0.94 -7.31
C GLU A 189 -4.53 -2.45 -7.54
N THR A 190 -3.47 -3.21 -7.21
CA THR A 190 -3.41 -4.65 -7.46
C THR A 190 -4.35 -5.43 -6.55
N VAL A 191 -4.33 -5.17 -5.24
CA VAL A 191 -5.15 -5.90 -4.26
C VAL A 191 -6.63 -5.53 -4.43
N SER A 192 -6.96 -4.25 -4.60
CA SER A 192 -8.36 -3.83 -4.76
C SER A 192 -9.02 -4.46 -5.99
N THR A 193 -8.31 -4.47 -7.13
CA THR A 193 -8.80 -5.08 -8.38
C THR A 193 -8.91 -6.60 -8.24
N THR A 194 -7.90 -7.26 -7.67
CA THR A 194 -7.91 -8.71 -7.48
C THR A 194 -9.04 -9.14 -6.55
N SER A 195 -9.26 -8.43 -5.45
CA SER A 195 -10.35 -8.72 -4.51
C SER A 195 -11.73 -8.47 -5.13
N MET A 196 -11.89 -7.41 -5.92
CA MET A 196 -13.14 -7.16 -6.65
C MET A 196 -13.42 -8.31 -7.63
N MET A 197 -12.42 -8.68 -8.43
CA MET A 197 -12.53 -9.79 -9.38
C MET A 197 -12.84 -11.11 -8.68
N ALA A 198 -12.21 -11.38 -7.53
CA ALA A 198 -12.51 -12.58 -6.75
C ALA A 198 -13.99 -12.62 -6.34
N VAL A 199 -14.55 -11.51 -5.83
CA VAL A 199 -15.98 -11.44 -5.48
C VAL A 199 -16.86 -11.63 -6.71
N LYS A 200 -16.54 -10.99 -7.84
CA LYS A 200 -17.24 -11.17 -9.11
C LYS A 200 -17.25 -12.63 -9.55
N TYR A 201 -16.10 -13.28 -9.60
CA TYR A 201 -16.01 -14.66 -10.06
C TYR A 201 -16.69 -15.65 -9.12
N LEU A 202 -16.66 -15.41 -7.81
CA LEU A 202 -17.41 -16.23 -6.84
C LEU A 202 -18.93 -16.04 -6.96
N HIS A 203 -19.39 -14.84 -7.32
CA HIS A 203 -20.79 -14.59 -7.64
C HIS A 203 -21.23 -15.36 -8.89
N ASP A 204 -20.42 -15.29 -9.96
CA ASP A 204 -20.70 -15.95 -11.23
C ASP A 204 -20.58 -17.49 -11.14
N HIS A 205 -19.90 -18.03 -10.12
CA HIS A 205 -19.68 -19.48 -9.93
C HIS A 205 -20.08 -19.97 -8.52
N PRO A 206 -21.39 -20.12 -8.22
CA PRO A 206 -21.88 -20.47 -6.89
C PRO A 206 -21.34 -21.79 -6.31
N HIS A 207 -21.04 -22.77 -7.17
CA HIS A 207 -20.47 -24.06 -6.75
C HIS A 207 -19.06 -23.89 -6.16
N VAL A 208 -18.24 -23.01 -6.74
CA VAL A 208 -16.91 -22.68 -6.20
C VAL A 208 -17.03 -21.99 -4.85
N LEU A 209 -17.97 -21.05 -4.72
CA LEU A 209 -18.26 -20.39 -3.45
C LEU A 209 -18.72 -21.39 -2.37
N GLN A 210 -19.49 -22.41 -2.74
CA GLN A 210 -19.89 -23.46 -1.81
C GLN A 210 -18.71 -24.30 -1.32
N GLU A 211 -17.79 -24.69 -2.21
CA GLU A 211 -16.58 -25.42 -1.82
C GLU A 211 -15.67 -24.58 -0.91
N LEU A 212 -15.46 -23.30 -1.22
CA LEU A 212 -14.70 -22.40 -0.34
C LEU A 212 -15.34 -22.26 1.04
N ARG A 213 -16.68 -22.17 1.12
CA ARG A 213 -17.39 -22.14 2.41
C ARG A 213 -17.16 -23.43 3.20
N LYS A 214 -17.23 -24.61 2.55
CA LYS A 214 -16.95 -25.90 3.20
C LYS A 214 -15.52 -25.93 3.76
N GLU A 215 -14.55 -25.50 2.98
CA GLU A 215 -13.14 -25.44 3.40
C GLU A 215 -12.96 -24.54 4.62
N HIS A 216 -13.41 -23.28 4.57
CA HIS A 216 -13.25 -22.33 5.66
C HIS A 216 -13.99 -22.76 6.95
N LEU A 217 -15.17 -23.38 6.83
CA LEU A 217 -15.89 -23.95 7.97
C LEU A 217 -15.14 -25.14 8.59
N ALA A 218 -14.52 -26.00 7.78
CA ALA A 218 -13.70 -27.11 8.25
C ALA A 218 -12.43 -26.62 8.97
N ILE A 219 -11.76 -25.60 8.44
CA ILE A 219 -10.62 -24.94 9.12
C ILE A 219 -11.07 -24.37 10.47
N ARG A 220 -12.21 -23.68 10.52
CA ARG A 220 -12.74 -23.12 11.77
C ARG A 220 -13.08 -24.22 12.79
N ALA A 221 -13.65 -25.33 12.35
CA ALA A 221 -13.98 -26.46 13.23
C ALA A 221 -12.73 -27.07 13.89
N LYS A 222 -11.62 -27.16 13.17
CA LYS A 222 -10.32 -27.64 13.67
C LYS A 222 -9.63 -26.68 14.64
N LYS A 223 -10.10 -25.43 14.75
CA LYS A 223 -9.54 -24.38 15.62
C LYS A 223 -10.41 -24.11 16.86
N LYS A 224 -11.49 -24.88 17.07
CA LYS A 224 -12.24 -24.83 18.33
C LYS A 224 -11.35 -25.31 19.49
N PRO A 225 -11.50 -24.77 20.71
CA PRO A 225 -10.74 -25.22 21.87
C PRO A 225 -10.94 -26.72 22.13
#